data_AF-A0A8J6ZZQ7-F1
#
_entry.id   AF-A0A8J6ZZQ7-F1
#
_cell.length_a   1.000
_cell.length_b   1.000
_cell.length_c   1.000
_cell.angle_alpha   90.00
_cell.angle_beta   90.00
_cell.angle_gamma   90.00
#
_symmetry.space_group_name_H-M   'P 1'
#
loop_
_entity.id
_entity.type
_entity.pdbx_description
1 polymer ?
#
loop_
_entity_poly.entity_id
_entity_poly.type
_entity_poly.pdbx_seq_one_letter_code
_entity_poly.pdbx_strand_id
1 'polypeptide(L)'
;MTTVSSNIVMRPYVSYWGMHKSARILDLITSLYFPLYELSYKDFFAYYPVLGFVEALVYEIDETIETLEKQELFSEVENSWNQKHKIIIDVLRARNLYHPLIEQEFKNLGKYFELESQLLSHEAVVYADIIQATELRTSDIRALHGILVQVANKTYAQNTFDVMWPLEVLIDVHDDIADYKDDVDKNNYNTYRMFVKLYGKKAPDYLKKELARYESLFTKRLDNLSRKEQKRFIKLVSELEKDNSDKPIPEPILEW
;
A
#
# COMPACT_ATOMS: atom_id res chain seq x y z
N MET A 1 -42.76 25.00 -18.53
CA MET A 1 -41.68 23.99 -18.52
C MET A 1 -40.38 24.72 -18.22
N THR A 2 -39.97 24.75 -16.96
CA THR A 2 -38.71 25.33 -16.51
C THR A 2 -37.63 24.26 -16.63
N THR A 3 -36.79 24.36 -17.64
CA THR A 3 -35.57 23.58 -17.78
C THR A 3 -34.60 23.98 -16.67
N VAL A 4 -34.47 23.14 -15.66
CA VAL A 4 -33.36 23.23 -14.71
C VAL A 4 -32.11 22.76 -15.46
N SER A 5 -31.38 23.70 -16.06
CA SER A 5 -30.02 23.45 -16.50
C SER A 5 -29.16 23.28 -15.25
N SER A 6 -28.94 22.04 -14.83
CA SER A 6 -27.90 21.75 -13.85
C SER A 6 -26.57 22.15 -14.50
N ASN A 7 -25.95 23.21 -14.00
CA ASN A 7 -24.56 23.54 -14.34
C ASN A 7 -23.67 22.43 -13.77
N ILE A 8 -23.48 21.36 -14.54
CA ILE A 8 -22.51 20.31 -14.22
C ILE A 8 -21.13 20.92 -14.44
N VAL A 9 -20.49 21.31 -13.35
CA VAL A 9 -19.09 21.74 -13.36
C VAL A 9 -18.22 20.48 -13.39
N MET A 10 -17.60 20.21 -14.54
CA MET A 10 -16.62 19.13 -14.67
C MET A 10 -15.35 19.51 -13.92
N ARG A 11 -14.94 18.68 -12.96
CA ARG A 11 -13.65 18.81 -12.26
C ARG A 11 -12.81 17.57 -12.55
N PRO A 12 -11.69 17.68 -13.27
CA PRO A 12 -10.77 16.57 -13.42
C PRO A 12 -10.11 16.29 -12.06
N TYR A 13 -10.19 15.06 -11.60
CA TYR A 13 -9.60 14.63 -10.33
C TYR A 13 -8.42 13.69 -10.50
N VAL A 14 -8.48 12.82 -11.52
CA VAL A 14 -7.45 11.83 -11.80
C VAL A 14 -7.06 11.90 -13.28
N SER A 15 -5.80 11.67 -13.54
CA SER A 15 -5.23 11.53 -14.87
C SER A 15 -5.51 10.14 -15.45
N TYR A 16 -5.41 10.02 -16.79
CA TYR A 16 -5.40 8.71 -17.43
C TYR A 16 -4.26 7.83 -16.91
N TRP A 17 -3.10 8.43 -16.64
CA TRP A 17 -1.93 7.71 -16.17
C TRP A 17 -2.12 7.14 -14.76
N GLY A 18 -2.62 7.93 -13.82
CA GLY A 18 -2.99 7.45 -12.48
C GLY A 18 -4.00 6.30 -12.55
N MET A 19 -5.01 6.41 -13.43
CA MET A 19 -5.95 5.32 -13.66
C MET A 19 -5.30 4.07 -14.27
N HIS A 20 -4.40 4.23 -15.25
CA HIS A 20 -3.68 3.11 -15.85
C HIS A 20 -2.81 2.38 -14.81
N LYS A 21 -2.10 3.13 -13.98
CA LYS A 21 -1.23 2.63 -12.93
C LYS A 21 -1.99 1.92 -11.81
N SER A 22 -3.17 2.44 -11.46
CA SER A 22 -4.05 1.81 -10.48
C SER A 22 -4.44 0.37 -10.86
N ALA A 23 -4.40 0.00 -12.14
CA ALA A 23 -4.79 -1.34 -12.59
C ALA A 23 -3.94 -2.45 -11.95
N ARG A 24 -2.64 -2.21 -11.72
CA ARG A 24 -1.75 -3.19 -11.06
C ARG A 24 -2.19 -3.42 -9.61
N ILE A 25 -2.45 -2.34 -8.87
CA ILE A 25 -2.91 -2.44 -7.49
C ILE A 25 -4.31 -3.05 -7.43
N LEU A 26 -5.21 -2.70 -8.35
CA LEU A 26 -6.51 -3.35 -8.44
C LEU A 26 -6.42 -4.87 -8.65
N ASP A 27 -5.48 -5.34 -9.48
CA ASP A 27 -5.22 -6.77 -9.65
C ASP A 27 -4.76 -7.41 -8.33
N LEU A 28 -3.81 -6.77 -7.62
CA LEU A 28 -3.38 -7.19 -6.29
C LEU A 28 -4.54 -7.24 -5.28
N ILE A 29 -5.35 -6.18 -5.19
CA ILE A 29 -6.53 -6.09 -4.32
C ILE A 29 -7.51 -7.24 -4.60
N THR A 30 -7.75 -7.57 -5.87
CA THR A 30 -8.62 -8.70 -6.22
C THR A 30 -8.03 -10.03 -5.80
N SER A 31 -6.74 -10.24 -6.04
CA SER A 31 -6.03 -11.47 -5.69
C SER A 31 -5.95 -11.69 -4.18
N LEU A 32 -5.72 -10.63 -3.41
CA LEU A 32 -5.61 -10.71 -1.95
C LEU A 32 -6.95 -10.87 -1.25
N TYR A 33 -7.92 -10.01 -1.58
CA TYR A 33 -9.08 -9.85 -0.72
C TYR A 33 -10.34 -10.56 -1.23
N PHE A 34 -10.49 -10.78 -2.55
CA PHE A 34 -11.70 -11.44 -3.05
C PHE A 34 -11.87 -12.86 -2.50
N PRO A 35 -10.82 -13.69 -2.38
CA PRO A 35 -10.93 -15.02 -1.78
C PRO A 35 -11.40 -14.98 -0.31
N LEU A 36 -11.08 -13.92 0.44
CA LEU A 36 -11.46 -13.78 1.84
C LEU A 36 -12.94 -13.45 2.01
N TYR A 37 -13.49 -12.65 1.09
CA TYR A 37 -14.86 -12.15 1.12
C TYR A 37 -15.85 -12.89 0.22
N GLU A 38 -15.39 -13.96 -0.43
CA GLU A 38 -16.17 -14.76 -1.38
C GLU A 38 -16.70 -13.90 -2.54
N LEU A 39 -15.85 -13.00 -3.02
CA LEU A 39 -16.14 -12.13 -4.17
C LEU A 39 -15.65 -12.79 -5.46
N SER A 40 -16.25 -12.39 -6.57
CA SER A 40 -15.95 -12.88 -7.91
C SER A 40 -15.50 -11.75 -8.83
N TYR A 41 -14.91 -12.08 -9.97
CA TYR A 41 -14.56 -11.09 -11.00
C TYR A 41 -15.76 -10.26 -11.49
N LYS A 42 -17.00 -10.74 -11.33
CA LYS A 42 -18.20 -9.98 -11.69
C LYS A 42 -18.42 -8.80 -10.75
N ASP A 43 -18.06 -8.96 -9.49
CA ASP A 43 -18.18 -7.94 -8.47
C ASP A 43 -17.14 -6.82 -8.66
N PHE A 44 -16.00 -7.13 -9.31
CA PHE A 44 -14.97 -6.15 -9.66
C PHE A 44 -15.54 -4.91 -10.34
N PHE A 45 -16.45 -5.08 -11.31
CA PHE A 45 -17.02 -3.96 -12.07
C PHE A 45 -17.88 -3.01 -11.22
N ALA A 46 -18.38 -3.47 -10.06
CA ALA A 46 -19.07 -2.62 -9.12
C ALA A 46 -18.11 -1.84 -8.20
N TYR A 47 -16.92 -2.39 -7.94
CA TYR A 47 -16.00 -1.88 -6.91
C TYR A 47 -14.83 -1.07 -7.48
N TYR A 48 -14.35 -1.41 -8.67
CA TYR A 48 -13.22 -0.74 -9.30
C TYR A 48 -13.40 0.79 -9.47
N PRO A 49 -14.61 1.38 -9.64
CA PRO A 49 -14.67 2.83 -9.84
C PRO A 49 -14.23 3.62 -8.62
N VAL A 50 -14.51 3.13 -7.40
CA VAL A 50 -14.07 3.80 -6.17
C VAL A 50 -12.65 3.40 -5.81
N LEU A 51 -12.31 2.12 -5.94
CA LEU A 51 -10.97 1.61 -5.62
C LEU A 51 -9.92 2.22 -6.54
N GLY A 52 -10.15 2.20 -7.86
CA GLY A 52 -9.24 2.76 -8.85
C GLY A 52 -9.15 4.29 -8.77
N PHE A 53 -10.25 4.97 -8.40
CA PHE A 53 -10.21 6.41 -8.17
C PHE A 53 -9.32 6.80 -6.99
N VAL A 54 -9.46 6.11 -5.86
CA VAL A 54 -8.64 6.34 -4.68
C VAL A 54 -7.18 6.04 -4.97
N GLU A 55 -6.92 4.88 -5.57
CA GLU A 55 -5.57 4.46 -5.92
C GLU A 55 -4.90 5.41 -6.92
N ALA A 56 -5.62 5.86 -7.95
CA ALA A 56 -5.09 6.84 -8.90
C ALA A 56 -4.70 8.16 -8.23
N LEU A 57 -5.44 8.60 -7.20
CA LEU A 57 -5.08 9.79 -6.42
C LEU A 57 -3.84 9.57 -5.55
N VAL A 58 -3.70 8.38 -4.96
CA VAL A 58 -2.50 8.01 -4.18
C VAL A 58 -1.27 7.99 -5.09
N TYR A 59 -1.35 7.27 -6.21
CA TYR A 59 -0.24 7.14 -7.16
C TYR A 59 0.28 8.49 -7.70
N GLU A 60 -0.61 9.45 -7.96
CA GLU A 60 -0.20 10.77 -8.42
C GLU A 60 0.63 11.55 -7.39
N ILE A 61 0.52 11.20 -6.09
CA ILE A 61 1.42 11.75 -5.06
C ILE A 61 2.77 11.06 -5.14
N ASP A 62 2.82 9.74 -5.26
CA ASP A 62 4.08 9.01 -5.40
C ASP A 62 4.90 9.52 -6.59
N GLU A 63 4.26 9.73 -7.74
CA GLU A 63 4.92 10.32 -8.92
C GLU A 63 5.42 11.74 -8.65
N THR A 64 4.66 12.53 -7.86
CA THR A 64 5.12 13.87 -7.45
C THR A 64 6.36 13.76 -6.55
N ILE A 65 6.41 12.80 -5.64
CA ILE A 65 7.58 12.57 -4.76
C ILE A 65 8.80 12.13 -5.57
N GLU A 66 8.63 11.21 -6.51
CA GLU A 66 9.72 10.70 -7.37
C GLU A 66 10.28 11.78 -8.33
N THR A 67 9.46 12.74 -8.73
CA THR A 67 9.85 13.80 -9.68
C THR A 67 10.41 15.06 -9.04
N LEU A 68 10.19 15.27 -7.74
CA LEU A 68 10.74 16.42 -7.02
C LEU A 68 12.23 16.21 -6.71
N GLU A 69 13.08 17.14 -7.16
CA GLU A 69 14.50 17.16 -6.79
C GLU A 69 14.66 17.48 -5.29
N LYS A 70 15.68 16.88 -4.65
CA LYS A 70 15.93 16.74 -3.18
C LYS A 70 15.87 18.01 -2.30
N GLN A 71 15.55 19.20 -2.81
CA GLN A 71 15.56 20.46 -2.04
C GLN A 71 14.28 21.32 -2.12
N GLU A 72 13.27 20.97 -2.92
CA GLU A 72 12.04 21.78 -3.02
C GLU A 72 10.83 21.09 -2.36
N LEU A 73 10.68 21.44 -1.07
CA LEU A 73 9.49 21.46 -0.22
C LEU A 73 8.68 20.16 -0.05
N PHE A 74 9.02 19.39 1.00
CA PHE A 74 8.09 18.46 1.68
C PHE A 74 6.71 19.07 1.91
N SER A 75 6.63 20.38 2.21
CA SER A 75 5.36 21.07 2.39
C SER A 75 4.48 21.08 1.12
N GLU A 76 5.04 20.99 -0.08
CA GLU A 76 4.27 20.88 -1.32
C GLU A 76 3.64 19.49 -1.46
N VAL A 77 4.41 18.43 -1.18
CA VAL A 77 3.90 17.05 -1.10
C VAL A 77 2.82 16.93 -0.03
N GLU A 78 3.07 17.46 1.18
CA GLU A 78 2.11 17.44 2.28
C GLU A 78 0.82 18.18 1.91
N ASN A 79 0.93 19.37 1.30
CA ASN A 79 -0.23 20.12 0.84
C ASN A 79 -1.00 19.40 -0.26
N SER A 80 -0.30 18.80 -1.23
CA SER A 80 -0.88 18.00 -2.30
C SER A 80 -1.62 16.78 -1.74
N TRP A 81 -0.99 16.04 -0.84
CA TRP A 81 -1.60 14.90 -0.15
C TRP A 81 -2.83 15.32 0.65
N ASN A 82 -2.75 16.40 1.44
CA ASN A 82 -3.87 16.90 2.23
C ASN A 82 -5.09 17.24 1.36
N GLN A 83 -4.87 17.80 0.16
CA GLN A 83 -5.93 18.07 -0.80
C GLN A 83 -6.55 16.77 -1.36
N LYS A 84 -5.73 15.82 -1.79
CA LYS A 84 -6.22 14.53 -2.32
C LYS A 84 -6.90 13.68 -1.25
N HIS A 85 -6.32 13.61 -0.05
CA HIS A 85 -6.93 12.97 1.12
C HIS A 85 -8.33 13.54 1.40
N LYS A 86 -8.49 14.88 1.38
CA LYS A 86 -9.80 15.51 1.53
C LYS A 86 -10.77 15.08 0.43
N ILE A 87 -10.34 15.08 -0.83
CA ILE A 87 -11.15 14.63 -1.97
C ILE A 87 -11.62 13.18 -1.78
N ILE A 88 -10.71 12.28 -1.39
CA ILE A 88 -11.01 10.87 -1.12
C ILE A 88 -12.09 10.77 -0.04
N ILE A 89 -11.89 11.42 1.10
CA ILE A 89 -12.83 11.36 2.22
C ILE A 89 -14.21 11.93 1.86
N ASP A 90 -14.26 13.04 1.11
CA ASP A 90 -15.52 13.63 0.65
C ASP A 90 -16.28 12.68 -0.29
N VAL A 91 -15.58 11.99 -1.20
CA VAL A 91 -16.16 10.97 -2.08
C VAL A 91 -16.65 9.76 -1.28
N LEU A 92 -15.87 9.26 -0.32
CA LEU A 92 -16.28 8.14 0.52
C LEU A 92 -17.51 8.49 1.35
N ARG A 93 -17.59 9.68 1.93
CA ARG A 93 -18.77 10.16 2.67
C ARG A 93 -19.99 10.29 1.77
N ALA A 94 -19.85 10.92 0.60
CA ALA A 94 -20.95 11.08 -0.34
C ALA A 94 -21.53 9.74 -0.85
N ARG A 95 -20.71 8.68 -0.84
CA ARG A 95 -21.11 7.32 -1.23
C ARG A 95 -21.49 6.41 -0.05
N ASN A 96 -21.51 6.93 1.18
CA ASN A 96 -21.70 6.14 2.41
C ASN A 96 -20.69 5.00 2.60
N LEU A 97 -19.45 5.19 2.15
CA LEU A 97 -18.32 4.25 2.25
C LEU A 97 -17.29 4.66 3.31
N TYR A 98 -17.54 5.76 4.03
CA TYR A 98 -16.61 6.27 5.03
C TYR A 98 -16.55 5.34 6.26
N HIS A 99 -15.33 5.06 6.72
CA HIS A 99 -15.08 4.40 7.99
C HIS A 99 -13.88 5.08 8.70
N PRO A 100 -13.91 5.30 10.03
CA PRO A 100 -12.82 5.98 10.73
C PRO A 100 -11.45 5.32 10.56
N LEU A 101 -11.41 3.99 10.48
CA LEU A 101 -10.16 3.25 10.25
C LEU A 101 -9.60 3.48 8.84
N ILE A 102 -10.44 3.67 7.82
CA ILE A 102 -9.97 4.04 6.47
C ILE A 102 -9.29 5.41 6.51
N GLU A 103 -9.89 6.39 7.19
CA GLU A 103 -9.27 7.72 7.36
C GLU A 103 -7.96 7.65 8.15
N GLN A 104 -7.88 6.74 9.14
CA GLN A 104 -6.65 6.52 9.88
C GLN A 104 -5.52 5.96 9.00
N GLU A 105 -5.83 5.05 8.07
CA GLU A 105 -4.81 4.55 7.13
C GLU A 105 -4.35 5.66 6.17
N PHE A 106 -5.23 6.53 5.67
CA PHE A 106 -4.77 7.69 4.89
C PHE A 106 -3.90 8.68 5.70
N LYS A 107 -4.16 8.83 6.99
CA LYS A 107 -3.26 9.59 7.88
C LYS A 107 -1.91 8.91 8.04
N ASN A 108 -1.89 7.58 8.11
CA ASN A 108 -0.65 6.79 8.17
C ASN A 108 0.14 6.92 6.87
N LEU A 109 -0.53 6.90 5.71
CA LEU A 109 0.09 7.12 4.41
C LEU A 109 0.72 8.52 4.29
N GLY A 110 0.06 9.55 4.84
CA GLY A 110 0.67 10.88 4.91
C GLY A 110 1.96 10.93 5.72
N LYS A 111 2.03 10.19 6.84
CA LYS A 111 3.26 10.05 7.63
C LYS A 111 4.33 9.25 6.89
N TYR A 112 3.92 8.27 6.09
CA TYR A 112 4.83 7.51 5.25
C TYR A 112 5.57 8.42 4.26
N PHE A 113 4.85 9.30 3.54
CA PHE A 113 5.48 10.24 2.61
C PHE A 113 6.52 11.16 3.28
N GLU A 114 6.26 11.59 4.51
CA GLU A 114 7.24 12.35 5.30
C GLU A 114 8.49 11.53 5.60
N LEU A 115 8.29 10.31 6.10
CA LEU A 115 9.38 9.43 6.51
C LEU A 115 10.21 8.93 5.32
N GLU A 116 9.57 8.65 4.20
CA GLU A 116 10.21 8.27 2.94
C GLU A 116 11.16 9.39 2.47
N SER A 117 10.67 10.63 2.43
CA SER A 117 11.49 11.79 2.06
C SER A 117 12.69 11.96 3.00
N GLN A 118 12.50 11.74 4.31
CA GLN A 118 13.59 11.76 5.29
C GLN A 118 14.63 10.66 5.00
N LEU A 119 14.20 9.41 4.82
CA LEU A 119 15.08 8.27 4.57
C LEU A 119 15.87 8.36 3.25
N LEU A 120 15.31 9.03 2.24
CA LEU A 120 15.98 9.29 0.96
C LEU A 120 16.98 10.45 1.01
N SER A 121 16.74 11.44 1.87
CA SER A 121 17.58 12.64 2.00
C SER A 121 18.73 12.49 3.01
N HIS A 122 18.55 11.68 4.06
CA HIS A 122 19.54 11.53 5.12
C HIS A 122 20.65 10.54 4.74
N GLU A 123 21.90 10.89 5.08
CA GLU A 123 23.05 10.00 4.96
C GLU A 123 23.02 8.87 6.01
N ALA A 124 22.48 9.15 7.19
CA ALA A 124 22.37 8.19 8.28
C ALA A 124 20.91 7.77 8.48
N VAL A 125 20.64 6.48 8.32
CA VAL A 125 19.34 5.85 8.62
C VAL A 125 19.44 5.08 9.93
N VAL A 126 18.33 4.94 10.66
CA VAL A 126 18.25 4.09 11.85
C VAL A 126 17.18 3.02 11.69
N TYR A 127 17.38 1.88 12.35
CA TYR A 127 16.48 0.73 12.23
C TYR A 127 15.02 1.07 12.54
N ALA A 128 14.76 1.90 13.56
CA ALA A 128 13.41 2.27 13.96
C ALA A 128 12.63 2.96 12.82
N ASP A 129 13.28 3.87 12.09
CA ASP A 129 12.67 4.62 10.99
C ASP A 129 12.42 3.70 9.80
N ILE A 130 13.35 2.78 9.50
CA ILE A 130 13.17 1.78 8.44
C ILE A 130 11.94 0.91 8.72
N ILE A 131 11.82 0.37 9.94
CA ILE A 131 10.67 -0.47 10.32
C ILE A 131 9.37 0.34 10.28
N GLN A 132 9.39 1.58 10.76
CA GLN A 132 8.21 2.43 10.71
C GLN A 132 7.79 2.71 9.26
N ALA A 133 8.72 2.97 8.35
CA ALA A 133 8.42 3.18 6.94
C ALA A 133 7.86 1.91 6.28
N THR A 134 8.50 0.75 6.51
CA THR A 134 8.01 -0.55 6.04
C THR A 134 6.58 -0.85 6.49
N GLU A 135 6.24 -0.52 7.74
CA GLU A 135 4.90 -0.77 8.26
C GLU A 135 3.86 0.23 7.71
N LEU A 136 4.22 1.50 7.57
CA LEU A 136 3.32 2.55 7.07
C LEU A 136 3.10 2.48 5.55
N ARG A 137 4.04 1.93 4.79
CA ARG A 137 3.95 1.84 3.31
C ARG A 137 2.71 1.09 2.84
N THR A 138 2.29 0.07 3.60
CA THR A 138 1.07 -0.72 3.33
C THR A 138 -0.26 0.02 3.57
N SER A 139 -0.23 1.29 3.97
CA SER A 139 -1.44 2.01 4.40
C SER A 139 -2.44 2.24 3.26
N ASP A 140 -1.97 2.40 2.03
CA ASP A 140 -2.80 2.56 0.83
C ASP A 140 -3.64 1.30 0.54
N ILE A 141 -3.00 0.13 0.45
CA ILE A 141 -3.64 -1.17 0.22
C ILE A 141 -4.58 -1.52 1.38
N ARG A 142 -4.21 -1.14 2.60
CA ARG A 142 -5.05 -1.34 3.80
C ARG A 142 -6.26 -0.43 3.84
N ALA A 143 -6.13 0.81 3.38
CA ALA A 143 -7.27 1.70 3.16
C ALA A 143 -8.19 1.14 2.07
N LEU A 144 -7.64 0.65 0.95
CA LEU A 144 -8.39 0.00 -0.13
C LEU A 144 -9.10 -1.27 0.33
N HIS A 145 -8.48 -2.07 1.22
CA HIS A 145 -9.11 -3.21 1.87
C HIS A 145 -10.35 -2.79 2.67
N GLY A 146 -10.22 -1.72 3.46
CA GLY A 146 -11.34 -1.11 4.18
C GLY A 146 -12.45 -0.65 3.24
N ILE A 147 -12.12 0.05 2.15
CA ILE A 147 -13.09 0.53 1.15
C ILE A 147 -13.78 -0.66 0.47
N LEU A 148 -13.05 -1.71 0.13
CA LEU A 148 -13.59 -2.94 -0.46
C LEU A 148 -14.65 -3.56 0.45
N VAL A 149 -14.37 -3.65 1.75
CA VAL A 149 -15.32 -4.17 2.75
C VAL A 149 -16.60 -3.34 2.78
N GLN A 150 -16.48 -2.00 2.74
CA GLN A 150 -17.65 -1.10 2.73
C GLN A 150 -18.47 -1.26 1.45
N VAL A 151 -17.83 -1.24 0.28
CA VAL A 151 -18.55 -1.31 -1.02
C VAL A 151 -19.16 -2.69 -1.26
N ALA A 152 -18.53 -3.76 -0.74
CA ALA A 152 -19.06 -5.12 -0.77
C ALA A 152 -20.12 -5.39 0.32
N ASN A 153 -20.47 -4.38 1.12
CA ASN A 153 -21.39 -4.48 2.26
C ASN A 153 -21.05 -5.64 3.20
N LYS A 154 -19.76 -5.84 3.46
CA LYS A 154 -19.22 -6.83 4.39
C LYS A 154 -18.97 -6.17 5.75
N THR A 155 -18.98 -6.98 6.80
CA THR A 155 -18.62 -6.50 8.14
C THR A 155 -17.12 -6.29 8.24
N TYR A 156 -16.70 -5.14 8.77
CA TYR A 156 -15.32 -4.92 9.17
C TYR A 156 -14.96 -5.88 10.32
N ALA A 157 -14.12 -6.87 10.04
CA ALA A 157 -13.67 -7.87 11.00
C ALA A 157 -12.21 -7.58 11.37
N GLN A 158 -11.98 -6.97 12.54
CA GLN A 158 -10.64 -6.57 12.99
C GLN A 158 -9.62 -7.72 12.89
N ASN A 159 -10.01 -8.94 13.28
CA ASN A 159 -9.13 -10.10 13.22
C ASN A 159 -8.65 -10.42 11.78
N THR A 160 -9.46 -10.17 10.76
CA THR A 160 -9.06 -10.35 9.35
C THR A 160 -8.01 -9.32 8.95
N PHE A 161 -8.21 -8.05 9.32
CA PHE A 161 -7.25 -6.97 9.08
C PHE A 161 -5.94 -7.21 9.86
N ASP A 162 -6.03 -7.75 11.07
CA ASP A 162 -4.86 -8.08 11.88
C ASP A 162 -4.06 -9.21 11.23
N VAL A 163 -4.69 -10.27 10.72
CA VAL A 163 -3.97 -11.35 10.02
C VAL A 163 -3.40 -10.88 8.69
N MET A 164 -4.12 -10.01 7.96
CA MET A 164 -3.62 -9.50 6.67
C MET A 164 -2.40 -8.59 6.81
N TRP A 165 -2.33 -7.76 7.86
CA TRP A 165 -1.25 -6.78 8.01
C TRP A 165 0.18 -7.33 7.84
N PRO A 166 0.62 -8.38 8.57
CA PRO A 166 1.97 -8.91 8.37
C PRO A 166 2.17 -9.51 6.97
N LEU A 167 1.11 -10.03 6.32
CA LEU A 167 1.19 -10.53 4.96
C LEU A 167 1.33 -9.39 3.94
N GLU A 168 0.60 -8.29 4.14
CA GLU A 168 0.72 -7.05 3.37
C GLU A 168 2.14 -6.50 3.41
N VAL A 169 2.75 -6.46 4.61
CA VAL A 169 4.14 -6.03 4.78
C VAL A 169 5.12 -6.96 4.05
N LEU A 170 4.92 -8.29 4.15
CA LEU A 170 5.77 -9.24 3.45
C LEU A 170 5.69 -9.08 1.93
N ILE A 171 4.49 -8.89 1.39
CA ILE A 171 4.28 -8.68 -0.05
C ILE A 171 5.02 -7.43 -0.52
N ASP A 172 4.87 -6.32 0.18
CA ASP A 172 5.53 -5.05 -0.18
C ASP A 172 7.06 -5.17 -0.13
N VAL A 173 7.62 -5.82 0.89
CA VAL A 173 9.07 -6.07 0.98
C VAL A 173 9.55 -7.04 -0.12
N HIS A 174 8.73 -8.01 -0.53
CA HIS A 174 9.07 -8.89 -1.64
C HIS A 174 9.05 -8.19 -2.99
N ASP A 175 8.15 -7.25 -3.20
CA ASP A 175 8.15 -6.36 -4.37
C ASP A 175 9.41 -5.50 -4.38
N ASP A 176 9.78 -4.89 -3.25
CA ASP A 176 11.04 -4.14 -3.10
C ASP A 176 12.28 -5.03 -3.39
N ILE A 177 12.28 -6.30 -2.99
CA ILE A 177 13.38 -7.23 -3.31
C ILE A 177 13.46 -7.47 -4.83
N ALA A 178 12.32 -7.57 -5.52
CA ALA A 178 12.26 -7.80 -6.94
C ALA A 178 12.70 -6.58 -7.76
N ASP A 179 12.31 -5.38 -7.32
CA ASP A 179 12.58 -4.11 -8.00
C ASP A 179 13.87 -3.42 -7.51
N TYR A 180 14.57 -4.02 -6.54
CA TYR A 180 15.73 -3.45 -5.83
C TYR A 180 16.73 -2.72 -6.73
N LYS A 181 17.14 -3.35 -7.84
CA LYS A 181 18.13 -2.75 -8.73
C LYS A 181 17.59 -1.49 -9.40
N ASP A 182 16.37 -1.57 -9.93
CA ASP A 182 15.76 -0.45 -10.66
C ASP A 182 15.47 0.71 -9.71
N ASP A 183 15.09 0.43 -8.46
CA ASP A 183 14.86 1.46 -7.44
C ASP A 183 16.15 2.15 -7.03
N VAL A 184 17.25 1.40 -6.85
CA VAL A 184 18.57 2.00 -6.59
C VAL A 184 19.00 2.88 -7.74
N ASP A 185 18.88 2.42 -8.99
CA ASP A 185 19.27 3.17 -10.19
C ASP A 185 18.47 4.47 -10.35
N LYS A 186 17.19 4.48 -9.95
CA LYS A 186 16.31 5.67 -9.96
C LYS A 186 16.39 6.52 -8.70
N ASN A 187 17.15 6.10 -7.69
CA ASN A 187 17.19 6.71 -6.37
C ASN A 187 15.81 6.70 -5.65
N ASN A 188 14.95 5.74 -5.97
CA ASN A 188 13.66 5.52 -5.31
C ASN A 188 13.84 4.91 -3.92
N TYR A 189 12.81 5.09 -3.08
CA TYR A 189 12.77 4.39 -1.79
C TYR A 189 12.61 2.89 -2.03
N ASN A 190 13.33 2.12 -1.24
CA ASN A 190 13.25 0.67 -1.23
C ASN A 190 13.69 0.19 0.14
N THR A 191 12.88 -0.65 0.79
CA THR A 191 13.13 -1.15 2.14
C THR A 191 14.49 -1.82 2.23
N TYR A 192 14.83 -2.71 1.28
CA TYR A 192 16.11 -3.41 1.29
C TYR A 192 17.28 -2.45 1.10
N ARG A 193 17.15 -1.43 0.23
CA ARG A 193 18.14 -0.35 0.09
C ARG A 193 18.42 0.34 1.41
N MET A 194 17.40 0.60 2.24
CA MET A 194 17.60 1.20 3.57
C MET A 194 18.34 0.26 4.52
N PHE A 195 18.06 -1.05 4.49
CA PHE A 195 18.85 -2.04 5.23
C PHE A 195 20.32 -2.06 4.76
N VAL A 196 20.58 -1.89 3.46
CA VAL A 196 21.94 -1.79 2.90
C VAL A 196 22.66 -0.54 3.38
N LYS A 197 21.99 0.62 3.43
CA LYS A 197 22.57 1.84 4.03
C LYS A 197 22.96 1.63 5.50
N LEU A 198 22.13 0.93 6.27
CA LEU A 198 22.36 0.71 7.70
C LEU A 198 23.43 -0.36 8.00
N TYR A 199 23.39 -1.50 7.31
CA TYR A 199 24.16 -2.69 7.65
C TYR A 199 25.22 -3.07 6.60
N GLY A 200 25.29 -2.34 5.49
CA GLY A 200 26.16 -2.63 4.35
C GLY A 200 25.98 -4.07 3.86
N LYS A 201 27.10 -4.78 3.70
CA LYS A 201 27.13 -6.18 3.23
C LYS A 201 26.34 -7.17 4.09
N LYS A 202 26.01 -6.81 5.35
CA LYS A 202 25.25 -7.68 6.26
C LYS A 202 23.74 -7.51 6.11
N ALA A 203 23.26 -6.58 5.29
CA ALA A 203 21.84 -6.31 5.09
C ALA A 203 20.99 -7.56 4.78
N PRO A 204 21.42 -8.53 3.95
CA PRO A 204 20.63 -9.74 3.70
C PRO A 204 20.29 -10.51 4.99
N ASP A 205 21.22 -10.60 5.94
CA ASP A 205 21.02 -11.35 7.18
C ASP A 205 20.03 -10.65 8.11
N TYR A 206 20.02 -9.32 8.12
CA TYR A 206 19.06 -8.53 8.90
C TYR A 206 17.68 -8.53 8.26
N LEU A 207 17.60 -8.37 6.94
CA LEU A 207 16.32 -8.44 6.22
C LEU A 207 15.66 -9.82 6.40
N LYS A 208 16.42 -10.91 6.31
CA LYS A 208 15.89 -12.28 6.58
C LYS A 208 15.29 -12.41 7.98
N LYS A 209 15.89 -11.78 8.99
CA LYS A 209 15.35 -11.79 10.36
C LYS A 209 14.03 -11.03 10.46
N GLU A 210 13.90 -9.92 9.74
CA GLU A 210 12.65 -9.15 9.69
C GLU A 210 11.55 -9.89 8.94
N LEU A 211 11.85 -10.49 7.79
CA LEU A 211 10.89 -11.35 7.07
C LEU A 211 10.39 -12.48 7.98
N ALA A 212 11.30 -13.21 8.63
CA ALA A 212 10.95 -14.26 9.59
C ALA A 212 10.10 -13.74 10.77
N ARG A 213 10.32 -12.49 11.22
CA ARG A 213 9.52 -11.86 12.26
C ARG A 213 8.08 -11.64 11.79
N TYR A 214 7.87 -11.12 10.58
CA TYR A 214 6.53 -10.91 10.02
C TYR A 214 5.82 -12.24 9.68
N GLU A 215 6.53 -13.24 9.16
CA GLU A 215 6.01 -14.60 8.94
C GLU A 215 5.52 -15.24 10.25
N SER A 216 6.32 -15.13 11.31
CA SER A 216 5.94 -15.60 12.65
C SER A 216 4.72 -14.85 13.19
N LEU A 217 4.66 -13.53 12.97
CA LEU A 217 3.53 -12.71 13.38
C LEU A 217 2.24 -13.09 12.62
N PHE A 218 2.33 -13.32 11.31
CA PHE A 218 1.24 -13.81 10.49
C PHE A 218 0.69 -15.12 11.06
N THR A 219 1.57 -16.10 11.27
CA THR A 219 1.21 -17.42 11.82
C THR A 219 0.53 -17.29 13.19
N LYS A 220 1.11 -16.48 14.08
CA LYS A 220 0.54 -16.25 15.42
C LYS A 220 -0.84 -15.61 15.37
N ARG A 221 -1.08 -14.64 14.47
CA ARG A 221 -2.40 -14.01 14.32
C ARG A 221 -3.40 -14.98 13.67
N LEU A 222 -2.95 -15.78 12.70
CA LEU A 222 -3.74 -16.81 12.03
C LEU A 222 -4.24 -17.87 13.01
N ASP A 223 -3.40 -18.31 13.95
CA ASP A 223 -3.74 -19.30 14.97
C ASP A 223 -4.89 -18.86 15.90
N ASN A 224 -5.14 -17.56 16.02
CA ASN A 224 -6.26 -17.02 16.80
C ASN A 224 -7.60 -17.05 16.04
N LEU A 225 -7.61 -17.36 14.75
CA LEU A 225 -8.83 -17.47 13.95
C LEU A 225 -9.48 -18.84 14.08
N SER A 226 -10.75 -18.96 13.67
CA SER A 226 -11.40 -20.26 13.56
C SER A 226 -10.73 -21.13 12.50
N ARG A 227 -10.80 -22.47 12.63
CA ARG A 227 -10.27 -23.40 11.61
C ARG A 227 -10.82 -23.14 10.20
N LYS A 228 -12.05 -22.63 10.09
CA LYS A 228 -12.65 -22.28 8.79
C LYS A 228 -11.94 -21.08 8.17
N GLU A 229 -11.70 -20.04 8.95
CA GLU A 229 -10.99 -18.83 8.51
C GLU A 229 -9.53 -19.14 8.22
N GLN A 230 -8.85 -19.91 9.08
CA GLN A 230 -7.47 -20.35 8.86
C GLN A 230 -7.29 -21.00 7.48
N LYS A 231 -8.20 -21.90 7.10
CA LYS A 231 -8.17 -22.56 5.78
C LYS A 231 -8.27 -21.57 4.62
N ARG A 232 -9.01 -20.45 4.77
CA ARG A 232 -9.11 -19.44 3.71
C ARG A 232 -7.79 -18.71 3.52
N PHE A 233 -7.14 -18.31 4.62
CA PHE A 233 -5.83 -17.66 4.58
C PHE A 233 -4.73 -18.58 4.07
N ILE A 234 -4.69 -19.84 4.52
CA ILE A 234 -3.73 -20.83 4.02
C ILE A 234 -3.89 -21.01 2.52
N LYS A 235 -5.13 -21.13 2.04
CA LYS A 235 -5.41 -21.20 0.60
C LYS A 235 -4.90 -19.95 -0.13
N LEU A 236 -5.21 -18.75 0.36
CA LEU A 236 -4.72 -17.49 -0.20
C LEU A 236 -3.19 -17.47 -0.30
N VAL A 237 -2.48 -17.75 0.80
CA VAL A 237 -1.00 -17.73 0.81
C VAL A 237 -0.44 -18.74 -0.18
N SER A 238 -0.96 -19.97 -0.22
CA SER A 238 -0.52 -20.98 -1.20
C SER A 238 -0.80 -20.60 -2.66
N GLU A 239 -1.73 -19.69 -2.93
CA GLU A 239 -1.97 -19.17 -4.27
C GLU A 239 -0.93 -18.09 -4.61
N LEU A 240 -0.63 -17.19 -3.66
CA LEU A 240 0.40 -16.16 -3.81
C LEU A 240 1.81 -16.74 -3.96
N GLU A 241 2.13 -17.81 -3.22
CA GLU A 241 3.45 -18.45 -3.27
C GLU A 241 3.74 -19.12 -4.63
N LYS A 242 2.71 -19.55 -5.37
CA LYS A 242 2.90 -20.14 -6.72
C LYS A 242 3.49 -19.13 -7.70
N ASP A 243 3.21 -17.85 -7.48
CA ASP A 243 3.65 -16.77 -8.35
C ASP A 243 4.98 -16.15 -7.86
N ASN A 244 5.41 -16.44 -6.62
CA ASN A 244 6.52 -15.76 -5.94
C ASN A 244 7.61 -16.69 -5.35
N SER A 245 7.54 -18.01 -5.54
CA SER A 245 8.52 -18.94 -4.97
C SER A 245 9.97 -18.65 -5.42
N ASP A 246 10.88 -18.52 -4.45
CA ASP A 246 12.35 -18.52 -4.58
C ASP A 246 13.03 -17.32 -5.27
N LYS A 247 12.54 -16.08 -5.08
CA LYS A 247 13.38 -14.91 -5.41
C LYS A 247 14.44 -14.70 -4.33
N PRO A 248 15.74 -14.94 -4.60
CA PRO A 248 16.79 -14.71 -3.60
C PRO A 248 16.91 -13.21 -3.32
N ILE A 249 17.19 -12.86 -2.06
CA ILE A 249 17.58 -11.47 -1.72
C ILE A 249 18.85 -11.13 -2.52
N PRO A 250 18.83 -10.08 -3.35
CA PRO A 250 19.95 -9.73 -4.22
C PRO A 250 21.17 -9.27 -3.42
N GLU A 251 22.35 -9.33 -4.05
CA GLU A 251 23.57 -8.81 -3.45
C GLU A 251 23.46 -7.29 -3.20
N PRO A 252 23.92 -6.78 -2.05
CA PRO A 252 23.89 -5.36 -1.73
C PRO A 252 24.61 -4.48 -2.76
N ILE A 253 23.91 -3.48 -3.30
CA ILE A 253 24.50 -2.35 -4.03
C ILE A 253 24.89 -1.29 -3.00
N LEU A 254 26.19 -1.05 -2.87
CA LEU A 254 26.72 -0.13 -1.88
C LEU A 254 26.92 1.24 -2.52
N GLU A 255 26.07 2.19 -2.11
CA GLU A 255 26.08 3.58 -2.52
C GLU A 255 27.02 4.33 -1.56
N TRP A 256 28.26 4.56 -1.99
CA TRP A 256 29.28 5.33 -1.25
C TRP A 256 29.50 6.71 -1.87
#